data_AF-A0A917FID7-F1
#
_entry.id   AF-A0A917FID7-F1
#
_cell.length_a   1.000
_cell.length_b   1.000
_cell.length_c   1.000
_cell.angle_alpha   90.00
_cell.angle_beta   90.00
_cell.angle_gamma   90.00
#
_symmetry.space_group_name_H-M   'P 1'
#
loop_
_entity.id
_entity.type
_entity.pdbx_description
1 polymer ?
#
loop_
_entity_poly.entity_id
_entity_poly.type
_entity_poly.pdbx_seq_one_letter_code
_entity_poly.pdbx_strand_id
1 'polypeptide(L)'
;MSKLPMLPLFTDAFLADTGHLTAQETGAYLVLLMVAWRTDGCCLPDDDVCLARWARVSSKTWGRIKPRVMAFWSLSNGRWTQKRLTKEHLTATKKAEVARSNGERGGRPKSLENRDALNPVGLPNGTQQKATISISNKTPVVPKRGRVEADTAFEDFRSAYPKRDGGQDWQKAAERFARLVKNGVDPQLLISSAKAYAKAESRIIGTAYVKMAATFLSGSWRDYATQVTPPPVPRYANWPENLPDPDAVRNAWAKGHWPGNWGAKPDSPACRVPAEILQSWGVAK
;
A
#
# COMPACT_ATOMS: atom_id res chain seq x y z
N MET A 1 -17.54 33.66 -5.42
CA MET A 1 -16.79 32.88 -4.40
C MET A 1 -15.56 32.26 -5.05
N SER A 2 -14.47 32.04 -4.32
CA SER A 2 -13.32 31.28 -4.85
C SER A 2 -13.74 29.83 -5.14
N LYS A 3 -13.29 29.26 -6.27
CA LYS A 3 -13.60 27.87 -6.65
C LYS A 3 -13.11 26.86 -5.60
N LEU A 4 -12.01 27.19 -4.91
CA LEU A 4 -11.40 26.41 -3.84
C LEU A 4 -11.26 27.31 -2.60
N PRO A 5 -12.08 27.12 -1.54
CA PRO A 5 -12.10 28.01 -0.38
C PRO A 5 -10.93 27.82 0.58
N MET A 6 -10.27 26.65 0.57
CA MET A 6 -9.19 26.31 1.48
C MET A 6 -7.94 25.90 0.71
N LEU A 7 -6.79 26.46 1.10
CA LEU A 7 -5.46 26.02 0.69
C LEU A 7 -4.92 25.03 1.72
N PRO A 8 -4.68 23.75 1.36
CA PRO A 8 -4.00 22.82 2.26
C PRO A 8 -2.51 23.20 2.38
N LEU A 9 -2.06 23.46 3.61
CA LEU A 9 -0.66 23.76 3.92
C LEU A 9 -0.09 22.67 4.84
N PHE A 10 0.92 21.95 4.34
CA PHE A 10 1.62 20.91 5.09
C PHE A 10 2.75 21.55 5.88
N THR A 11 2.50 21.92 7.14
CA THR A 11 3.41 22.70 7.98
C THR A 11 4.77 22.05 8.16
N ASP A 12 4.82 20.74 8.43
CA ASP A 12 6.06 19.98 8.61
C ASP A 12 6.98 20.10 7.39
N ALA A 13 6.48 19.72 6.22
CA ALA A 13 7.26 19.80 4.99
C ALA A 13 7.51 21.24 4.54
N PHE A 14 6.62 22.18 4.83
CA PHE A 14 6.84 23.60 4.58
C PHE A 14 8.04 24.12 5.38
N LEU A 15 8.12 23.79 6.68
CA LEU A 15 9.25 24.17 7.52
C LEU A 15 10.54 23.50 7.09
N ALA A 16 10.49 22.22 6.68
CA ALA A 16 11.64 21.51 6.14
C ALA A 16 12.20 22.15 4.87
N ASP A 17 11.32 22.53 3.92
CA ASP A 17 11.72 23.10 2.63
C ASP A 17 12.15 24.59 2.75
N THR A 18 11.62 25.33 3.72
CA THR A 18 11.82 26.79 3.85
C THR A 18 12.72 27.22 5.01
N GLY A 19 13.35 26.29 5.74
CA GLY A 19 14.16 26.61 6.92
C GLY A 19 15.35 27.55 6.68
N HIS A 20 15.79 27.73 5.44
CA HIS A 20 16.87 28.64 5.05
C HIS A 20 16.39 30.03 4.59
N LEU A 21 15.08 30.25 4.50
CA LEU A 21 14.49 31.54 4.13
C LEU A 21 14.35 32.45 5.35
N THR A 22 14.58 33.73 5.14
CA THR A 22 14.25 34.78 6.11
C THR A 22 12.73 34.93 6.27
N ALA A 23 12.27 35.51 7.39
CA ALA A 23 10.85 35.77 7.61
C ALA A 23 10.18 36.55 6.46
N GLN A 24 10.91 37.49 5.84
CA GLN A 24 10.43 38.26 4.70
C GLN A 24 10.29 37.40 3.43
N GLU A 25 11.28 36.56 3.14
CA GLU A 25 11.25 35.63 2.00
C GLU A 25 10.14 34.59 2.17
N THR A 26 10.00 34.04 3.37
CA THR A 26 8.93 33.09 3.72
C THR A 26 7.55 33.72 3.60
N GLY A 27 7.37 34.95 4.07
CA GLY A 27 6.13 35.71 3.93
C GLY A 27 5.78 35.99 2.46
N ALA A 28 6.77 36.45 1.67
CA ALA A 28 6.60 36.66 0.24
C ALA A 28 6.19 35.38 -0.49
N TYR A 29 6.89 34.27 -0.23
CA TYR A 29 6.57 32.97 -0.79
C TYR A 29 5.16 32.50 -0.42
N LEU A 30 4.76 32.62 0.85
CA LEU A 30 3.45 32.20 1.33
C LEU A 30 2.31 32.97 0.66
N VAL A 31 2.43 34.29 0.53
CA VAL A 31 1.40 35.10 -0.14
C VAL A 31 1.31 34.76 -1.63
N LEU A 32 2.44 34.50 -2.30
CA LEU A 32 2.44 34.06 -3.70
C LEU A 32 1.78 32.69 -3.89
N LEU A 33 1.97 31.74 -2.96
CA LEU A 33 1.23 30.47 -2.96
C LEU A 33 -0.29 30.70 -2.86
N MET A 34 -0.72 31.61 -1.97
CA MET A 34 -2.14 31.96 -1.81
C MET A 34 -2.72 32.62 -3.06
N VAL A 35 -1.97 33.50 -3.73
CA VAL A 35 -2.41 34.14 -4.98
C VAL A 35 -2.49 33.13 -6.12
N ALA A 36 -1.47 32.28 -6.27
CA ALA A 36 -1.47 31.22 -7.28
C ALA A 36 -2.66 30.27 -7.07
N TRP A 37 -2.94 29.87 -5.83
CA TRP A 37 -4.06 29.00 -5.48
C TRP A 37 -5.43 29.57 -5.88
N ARG A 38 -5.58 30.89 -5.79
CA ARG A 38 -6.83 31.58 -6.16
C ARG A 38 -6.96 31.83 -7.66
N THR A 39 -5.85 31.72 -8.39
CA THR A 39 -5.80 31.98 -9.84
C THR A 39 -6.14 30.71 -10.60
N ASP A 40 -6.91 30.86 -11.68
CA ASP A 40 -7.24 29.74 -12.55
C ASP A 40 -5.96 29.12 -13.14
N GLY A 41 -5.83 27.80 -13.03
CA GLY A 41 -4.64 27.07 -13.47
C GLY A 41 -3.48 27.05 -12.46
N CYS A 42 -3.67 27.58 -11.23
CA CYS A 42 -2.69 27.48 -10.15
C CYS A 42 -1.30 28.02 -10.54
N CYS A 43 -1.29 29.19 -11.18
CA CYS A 43 -0.10 29.78 -11.79
C CYS A 43 0.02 31.28 -11.53
N LEU A 44 1.22 31.83 -11.71
CA LEU A 44 1.52 33.26 -11.65
C LEU A 44 2.11 33.72 -12.99
N PRO A 45 1.88 34.96 -13.45
CA PRO A 45 2.54 35.52 -14.61
C PRO A 45 4.01 35.81 -14.29
N ASP A 46 4.87 35.73 -15.30
CA ASP A 46 6.26 36.18 -15.21
C ASP A 46 6.38 37.71 -15.36
N ASP A 47 5.80 38.43 -14.39
CA ASP A 47 5.83 39.90 -14.33
C ASP A 47 6.29 40.33 -12.93
N ASP A 48 7.51 40.86 -12.85
CA ASP A 48 8.13 41.28 -11.59
C ASP A 48 7.37 42.39 -10.86
N VAL A 49 6.65 43.26 -11.56
CA VAL A 49 5.86 44.32 -10.93
C VAL A 49 4.63 43.72 -10.25
N CYS A 50 3.95 42.80 -10.93
CA CYS A 50 2.83 42.06 -10.37
C CYS A 50 3.27 41.18 -9.20
N LEU A 51 4.37 40.43 -9.37
CA LEU A 51 4.91 39.53 -8.35
C LEU A 51 5.35 40.28 -7.10
N ALA A 52 6.06 41.41 -7.24
CA ALA A 52 6.45 42.25 -6.10
C ALA A 52 5.23 42.75 -5.31
N ARG A 53 4.20 43.23 -6.03
CA ARG A 53 2.96 43.72 -5.43
C ARG A 53 2.22 42.61 -4.69
N TRP A 54 2.11 41.42 -5.26
CA TRP A 54 1.46 40.28 -4.63
C TRP A 54 2.26 39.73 -3.45
N ALA A 55 3.59 39.70 -3.54
CA ALA A 55 4.49 39.35 -2.45
C ALA A 55 4.51 40.40 -1.32
N ARG A 56 3.84 41.56 -1.51
CA ARG A 56 3.75 42.68 -0.56
C ARG A 56 5.11 43.30 -0.24
N VAL A 57 5.99 43.40 -1.24
CA VAL A 57 7.33 43.99 -1.10
C VAL A 57 7.56 45.07 -2.16
N SER A 58 8.51 45.99 -1.90
CA SER A 58 8.95 46.96 -2.89
C SER A 58 9.65 46.28 -4.07
N SER A 59 9.65 46.88 -5.27
CA SER A 59 10.37 46.35 -6.43
C SER A 59 11.87 46.15 -6.17
N LYS A 60 12.47 47.06 -5.37
CA LYS A 60 13.88 46.94 -4.96
C LYS A 60 14.11 45.71 -4.08
N THR A 61 13.20 45.45 -3.13
CA THR A 61 13.28 44.25 -2.29
C THR A 61 13.01 42.98 -3.10
N TRP A 62 12.02 43.03 -4.00
CA TRP A 62 11.69 41.92 -4.89
C TRP A 62 12.90 41.45 -5.68
N GLY A 63 13.66 42.36 -6.30
CA GLY A 63 14.88 41.99 -7.04
C GLY A 63 15.91 41.23 -6.20
N ARG A 64 15.97 41.46 -4.89
CA ARG A 64 16.88 40.74 -3.97
C ARG A 64 16.36 39.36 -3.58
N ILE A 65 15.06 39.24 -3.31
CA ILE A 65 14.46 37.99 -2.80
C ILE A 65 13.96 37.05 -3.91
N LYS A 66 13.70 37.58 -5.12
CA LYS A 66 13.17 36.84 -6.27
C LYS A 66 13.92 35.53 -6.53
N PRO A 67 15.27 35.49 -6.58
CA PRO A 67 15.98 34.25 -6.88
C PRO A 67 15.71 33.13 -5.86
N ARG A 68 15.54 33.49 -4.59
CA ARG A 68 15.27 32.53 -3.51
C ARG A 68 13.82 32.10 -3.48
N VAL A 69 12.90 33.05 -3.63
CA VAL A 69 11.45 32.78 -3.61
C VAL A 69 11.02 32.00 -4.85
N MET A 70 11.55 32.34 -6.03
CA MET A 70 11.22 31.69 -7.30
C MET A 70 11.96 30.37 -7.52
N ALA A 71 12.97 30.01 -6.70
CA ALA A 71 13.63 28.71 -6.76
C ALA A 71 12.68 27.52 -6.53
N PHE A 72 11.60 27.74 -5.79
CA PHE A 72 10.56 26.73 -5.56
C PHE A 72 9.56 26.59 -6.71
N TRP A 73 9.64 27.48 -7.70
CA TRP A 73 8.71 27.56 -8.82
C TRP A 73 9.37 27.08 -10.12
N SER A 74 8.56 26.69 -11.08
CA SER A 74 8.98 26.28 -12.41
C SER A 74 8.31 27.18 -13.44
N LEU A 75 9.12 27.84 -14.27
CA LEU A 75 8.65 28.70 -15.35
C LEU A 75 8.35 27.85 -16.58
N SER A 76 7.11 27.90 -17.05
CA SER A 76 6.67 27.25 -18.28
C SER A 76 5.70 28.16 -19.02
N ASN A 77 5.94 28.43 -20.31
CA ASN A 77 5.06 29.26 -21.15
C ASN A 77 4.73 30.64 -20.52
N GLY A 78 5.73 31.33 -19.96
CA GLY A 78 5.54 32.63 -19.31
C GLY A 78 4.74 32.61 -18.00
N ARG A 79 4.56 31.41 -17.41
CA ARG A 79 3.82 31.22 -16.17
C ARG A 79 4.61 30.40 -15.16
N TRP A 80 4.65 30.89 -13.93
CA TRP A 80 5.25 30.21 -12.79
C TRP A 80 4.24 29.23 -12.19
N THR A 81 4.68 27.99 -11.99
CA THR A 81 3.91 26.92 -11.36
C THR A 81 4.71 26.27 -10.25
N GLN A 82 4.04 25.70 -9.25
CA GLN A 82 4.69 25.06 -8.11
C GLN A 82 4.21 23.61 -8.02
N LYS A 83 5.14 22.65 -8.03
CA LYS A 83 4.85 21.21 -8.19
C LYS A 83 3.83 20.66 -7.18
N ARG A 84 4.03 20.94 -5.89
CA ARG A 84 3.14 20.51 -4.80
C ARG A 84 1.78 21.22 -4.88
N LEU A 85 1.78 22.54 -5.08
CA LEU A 85 0.59 23.37 -5.16
C LEU A 85 -0.32 22.90 -6.32
N THR A 86 0.25 22.62 -7.50
CA THR A 86 -0.49 22.10 -8.65
C THR A 86 -1.12 20.73 -8.36
N LYS A 87 -0.40 19.85 -7.66
CA LYS A 87 -0.91 18.52 -7.27
C LYS A 87 -2.10 18.65 -6.30
N GLU A 88 -1.97 19.50 -5.30
CA GLU A 88 -3.05 19.76 -4.34
C GLU A 88 -4.24 20.44 -5.01
N HIS A 89 -3.99 21.40 -5.90
CA HIS A 89 -5.03 22.09 -6.65
C HIS A 89 -5.84 21.11 -7.50
N LEU A 90 -5.16 20.22 -8.25
CA LEU A 90 -5.83 19.17 -9.03
C LEU A 90 -6.69 18.26 -8.15
N THR A 91 -6.19 17.89 -6.97
CA THR A 91 -6.91 17.03 -6.03
C THR A 91 -8.14 17.74 -5.47
N ALA A 92 -8.00 19.02 -5.10
CA ALA A 92 -9.08 19.84 -4.58
C ALA A 92 -10.15 20.12 -5.65
N THR A 93 -9.75 20.42 -6.88
CA THR A 93 -10.66 20.60 -8.03
C THR A 93 -11.47 19.34 -8.28
N LYS A 94 -10.83 18.16 -8.36
CA LYS A 94 -11.54 16.88 -8.55
C LYS A 94 -12.55 16.62 -7.45
N LYS A 95 -12.19 16.87 -6.18
CA LYS A 95 -13.12 16.72 -5.04
C LYS A 95 -14.29 17.69 -5.14
N ALA A 96 -14.04 18.94 -5.50
CA ALA A 96 -15.08 19.96 -5.66
C ALA A 96 -16.05 19.60 -6.82
N GLU A 97 -15.53 19.08 -7.93
CA GLU A 97 -16.34 18.61 -9.06
C GLU A 97 -17.23 17.42 -8.69
N VAL A 98 -16.68 16.41 -8.01
CA VAL A 98 -17.46 15.26 -7.52
C VAL A 98 -18.54 15.72 -6.54
N ALA A 99 -18.20 16.61 -5.61
CA ALA A 99 -19.18 17.15 -4.67
C ALA A 99 -20.28 17.95 -5.38
N ARG A 100 -19.93 18.73 -6.41
CA ARG A 100 -20.90 19.47 -7.23
C ARG A 100 -21.83 18.51 -7.97
N SER A 101 -21.29 17.51 -8.66
CA SER A 101 -22.09 16.50 -9.36
C SER A 101 -22.99 15.71 -8.40
N ASN A 102 -22.54 15.41 -7.19
CA ASN A 102 -23.37 14.78 -6.15
C ASN A 102 -24.48 15.72 -5.66
N GLY A 103 -24.19 17.02 -5.55
CA GLY A 103 -25.16 18.05 -5.18
C GLY A 103 -26.25 18.24 -6.24
N GLU A 104 -25.86 18.28 -7.52
CA GLU A 104 -26.77 18.35 -8.67
C GLU A 104 -27.70 17.14 -8.74
N ARG A 105 -27.21 15.94 -8.37
CA ARG A 105 -28.02 14.71 -8.27
C ARG A 105 -28.93 14.65 -7.04
N GLY A 106 -29.02 15.71 -6.24
CA GLY A 106 -29.96 15.80 -5.13
C GLY A 106 -29.50 15.05 -3.89
N GLY A 107 -28.27 15.27 -3.42
CA GLY A 107 -27.72 14.66 -2.20
C GLY A 107 -28.48 14.95 -0.89
N ARG A 108 -29.55 15.77 -0.93
CA ARG A 108 -30.48 15.92 0.18
C ARG A 108 -31.58 14.85 0.05
N PRO A 109 -31.73 13.92 1.00
CA PRO A 109 -32.85 12.99 0.96
C PRO A 109 -34.14 13.78 0.85
N LYS A 110 -34.98 13.44 -0.13
CA LYS A 110 -36.33 14.01 -0.21
C LYS A 110 -37.00 13.73 1.12
N SER A 111 -37.47 14.79 1.78
CA SER A 111 -38.34 14.68 2.95
C SER A 111 -39.41 13.64 2.62
N LEU A 112 -39.48 12.55 3.38
CA LEU A 112 -40.57 11.60 3.23
C LEU A 112 -41.85 12.34 3.61
N GLU A 113 -42.66 12.69 2.62
CA GLU A 113 -44.03 13.13 2.82
C GLU A 113 -44.85 11.90 3.25
N ASN A 114 -44.74 11.53 4.53
CA ASN A 114 -45.74 10.72 5.20
C ASN A 114 -46.32 11.57 6.31
N ARG A 115 -47.38 12.30 5.97
CA ARG A 115 -48.41 12.65 6.94
C ARG A 115 -49.12 11.34 7.25
N ASP A 116 -49.17 11.00 8.53
CA ASP A 116 -49.85 9.83 9.13
C ASP A 116 -48.90 8.73 9.64
N ALA A 117 -48.26 9.01 10.77
CA ALA A 117 -47.92 7.98 11.74
C ALA A 117 -47.94 8.61 13.14
N LEU A 118 -48.81 8.09 13.99
CA LEU A 118 -48.85 8.33 15.44
C LEU A 118 -47.42 8.25 16.00
N ASN A 119 -46.97 9.30 16.69
CA ASN A 119 -45.66 9.35 17.33
C ASN A 119 -45.50 8.18 18.33
N PRO A 120 -44.57 7.21 18.11
CA PRO A 120 -44.22 6.29 19.16
C PRO A 120 -43.32 6.99 20.19
N VAL A 121 -43.67 6.82 21.46
CA VAL A 121 -42.91 7.27 22.63
C VAL A 121 -41.46 6.76 22.54
N GLY A 122 -40.52 7.67 22.79
CA GLY A 122 -39.09 7.46 22.56
C GLY A 122 -38.50 6.22 23.24
N LEU A 123 -37.64 5.53 22.50
CA LEU A 123 -36.68 4.54 23.01
C LEU A 123 -35.24 5.05 22.82
N PRO A 124 -34.32 4.62 23.71
CA PRO A 124 -33.07 5.33 23.94
C PRO A 124 -32.04 5.17 22.82
N ASN A 125 -31.15 6.15 22.81
CA ASN A 125 -30.09 6.47 21.87
C ASN A 125 -29.23 5.25 21.44
N GLY A 126 -29.65 4.54 20.40
CA GLY A 126 -28.85 3.53 19.70
C GLY A 126 -28.16 4.14 18.50
N THR A 127 -26.88 4.48 18.63
CA THR A 127 -26.07 5.02 17.52
C THR A 127 -25.71 3.91 16.53
N GLN A 128 -26.44 3.77 15.43
CA GLN A 128 -25.99 3.04 14.22
C GLN A 128 -26.70 3.60 12.97
N GLN A 129 -26.13 3.67 11.77
CA GLN A 129 -24.78 3.53 11.22
C GLN A 129 -24.92 4.18 9.83
N LYS A 130 -24.01 5.07 9.44
CA LYS A 130 -24.07 5.74 8.13
C LYS A 130 -23.91 4.67 7.03
N ALA A 131 -24.94 4.51 6.20
CA ALA A 131 -24.95 3.54 5.11
C ALA A 131 -23.73 3.69 4.18
N THR A 132 -22.97 2.60 4.04
CA THR A 132 -21.87 2.47 3.08
C THR A 132 -22.46 2.32 1.68
N ILE A 133 -22.47 3.41 0.92
CA ILE A 133 -22.75 3.35 -0.52
C ILE A 133 -21.48 2.83 -1.21
N SER A 134 -21.52 1.56 -1.62
CA SER A 134 -20.54 0.92 -2.51
C SER A 134 -20.70 1.48 -3.93
N ILE A 135 -19.89 2.48 -4.28
CA ILE A 135 -19.77 2.93 -5.67
C ILE A 135 -18.80 2.00 -6.39
N SER A 136 -19.36 1.07 -7.16
CA SER A 136 -18.65 0.28 -8.17
C SER A 136 -18.21 1.22 -9.31
N ASN A 137 -16.96 1.64 -9.31
CA ASN A 137 -16.36 2.35 -10.44
C ASN A 137 -15.88 1.33 -11.48
N LYS A 138 -16.74 1.02 -12.45
CA LYS A 138 -16.30 0.47 -13.74
C LYS A 138 -16.20 1.61 -14.76
N THR A 139 -14.97 1.97 -15.12
CA THR A 139 -14.64 2.59 -16.41
C THR A 139 -13.29 2.02 -16.85
N PRO A 140 -13.12 1.62 -18.12
CA PRO A 140 -12.07 0.71 -18.52
C PRO A 140 -10.75 1.46 -18.68
N VAL A 141 -9.86 1.32 -17.71
CA VAL A 141 -8.45 1.69 -17.87
C VAL A 141 -7.72 0.42 -18.26
N VAL A 142 -7.22 0.36 -19.50
CA VAL A 142 -6.34 -0.72 -19.97
C VAL A 142 -5.17 -0.86 -18.98
N PRO A 143 -5.10 -1.95 -18.18
CA PRO A 143 -4.13 -2.04 -17.11
C PRO A 143 -2.77 -2.46 -17.66
N LYS A 144 -1.70 -1.76 -17.24
CA LYS A 144 -0.32 -2.21 -17.46
C LYS A 144 -0.13 -3.60 -16.83
N ARG A 145 0.58 -4.50 -17.52
CA ARG A 145 0.73 -5.93 -17.18
C ARG A 145 1.01 -6.20 -15.69
N GLY A 146 1.91 -5.44 -15.06
CA GLY A 146 2.25 -5.60 -13.64
C GLY A 146 1.19 -5.13 -12.63
N ARG A 147 0.16 -4.38 -13.05
CA ARG A 147 -0.99 -4.03 -12.20
C ARG A 147 -1.99 -5.17 -12.11
N VAL A 148 -2.15 -5.94 -13.20
CA VAL A 148 -3.06 -7.09 -13.25
C VAL A 148 -2.59 -8.18 -12.30
N GLU A 149 -1.30 -8.50 -12.30
CA GLU A 149 -0.72 -9.50 -11.40
C GLU A 149 -0.83 -9.11 -9.91
N ALA A 150 -0.71 -7.82 -9.60
CA ALA A 150 -0.87 -7.32 -8.23
C ALA A 150 -2.34 -7.32 -7.78
N ASP A 151 -3.28 -7.02 -8.69
CA ASP A 151 -4.72 -7.04 -8.40
C ASP A 151 -5.20 -8.49 -8.20
N THR A 152 -4.76 -9.45 -9.03
CA THR A 152 -5.08 -10.89 -8.85
C THR A 152 -4.46 -11.46 -7.58
N ALA A 153 -3.19 -11.15 -7.30
CA ALA A 153 -2.53 -11.62 -6.08
C ALA A 153 -3.16 -11.03 -4.80
N PHE A 154 -3.74 -9.83 -4.88
CA PHE A 154 -4.47 -9.25 -3.75
C PHE A 154 -5.82 -9.94 -3.51
N GLU A 155 -6.51 -10.39 -4.56
CA GLU A 155 -7.72 -11.20 -4.43
C GLU A 155 -7.43 -12.54 -3.75
N ASP A 156 -6.34 -13.20 -4.14
CA ASP A 156 -5.87 -14.44 -3.49
C ASP A 156 -5.53 -14.20 -2.01
N PHE A 157 -4.85 -13.09 -1.70
CA PHE A 157 -4.58 -12.69 -0.31
C PHE A 157 -5.88 -12.45 0.46
N ARG A 158 -6.85 -11.75 -0.13
CA ARG A 158 -8.14 -11.46 0.49
C ARG A 158 -8.93 -12.75 0.78
N SER A 159 -8.89 -13.72 -0.13
CA SER A 159 -9.53 -15.02 0.06
C SER A 159 -8.83 -15.89 1.12
N ALA A 160 -7.50 -15.75 1.26
CA ALA A 160 -6.72 -16.50 2.23
C ALA A 160 -6.79 -15.94 3.67
N TYR A 161 -7.23 -14.69 3.84
CA TYR A 161 -7.22 -14.02 5.13
C TYR A 161 -8.41 -14.45 6.02
N PRO A 162 -8.20 -14.74 7.32
CA PRO A 162 -9.27 -15.23 8.21
C PRO A 162 -10.41 -14.21 8.37
N LYS A 163 -11.65 -14.72 8.46
CA LYS A 163 -12.84 -13.88 8.70
C LYS A 163 -12.79 -13.28 10.11
N ARG A 164 -13.07 -11.99 10.20
CA ARG A 164 -13.10 -11.21 11.44
C ARG A 164 -14.53 -10.75 11.74
N ASP A 165 -14.88 -10.68 13.02
CA ASP A 165 -16.07 -9.96 13.49
C ASP A 165 -15.79 -8.46 13.70
N GLY A 166 -16.69 -7.62 13.16
CA GLY A 166 -16.44 -6.22 12.89
C GLY A 166 -15.74 -6.00 11.54
N GLY A 167 -16.19 -5.00 10.79
CA GLY A 167 -15.79 -4.75 9.40
C GLY A 167 -14.28 -4.63 9.18
N GLN A 168 -13.87 -4.92 7.95
CA GLN A 168 -12.46 -4.90 7.54
C GLN A 168 -12.22 -3.82 6.46
N ASP A 169 -11.24 -2.96 6.71
CA ASP A 169 -10.83 -1.91 5.75
C ASP A 169 -9.96 -2.51 4.64
N TRP A 170 -10.61 -3.15 3.68
CA TRP A 170 -9.97 -3.78 2.53
C TRP A 170 -9.28 -2.77 1.61
N GLN A 171 -9.73 -1.51 1.59
CA GLN A 171 -9.08 -0.45 0.80
C GLN A 171 -7.69 -0.15 1.36
N LYS A 172 -7.56 0.09 2.67
CA LYS A 172 -6.25 0.28 3.30
C LYS A 172 -5.35 -0.95 3.20
N ALA A 173 -5.94 -2.15 3.24
CA ALA A 173 -5.18 -3.39 3.02
C ALA A 173 -4.61 -3.46 1.59
N ALA A 174 -5.41 -3.12 0.57
CA ALA A 174 -4.98 -3.10 -0.83
C ALA A 174 -3.83 -2.10 -1.07
N GLU A 175 -3.94 -0.89 -0.52
CA GLU A 175 -2.89 0.13 -0.63
C GLU A 175 -1.56 -0.32 -0.01
N ARG A 176 -1.62 -1.05 1.12
CA ARG A 176 -0.43 -1.59 1.79
C ARG A 176 0.16 -2.78 1.05
N PHE A 177 -0.68 -3.69 0.56
CA PHE A 177 -0.25 -4.83 -0.26
C PHE A 177 0.48 -4.33 -1.52
N ALA A 178 -0.13 -3.40 -2.27
CA ALA A 178 0.48 -2.81 -3.46
C ALA A 178 1.80 -2.08 -3.14
N ARG A 179 1.90 -1.43 -1.97
CA ARG A 179 3.15 -0.79 -1.52
C ARG A 179 4.25 -1.80 -1.23
N LEU A 180 3.94 -2.92 -0.59
CA LEU A 180 4.92 -3.98 -0.31
C LEU A 180 5.42 -4.64 -1.59
N VAL A 181 4.52 -4.95 -2.52
CA VAL A 181 4.86 -5.51 -3.84
C VAL A 181 5.73 -4.52 -4.62
N LYS A 182 5.38 -3.23 -4.62
CA LYS A 182 6.21 -2.17 -5.22
C LYS A 182 7.60 -2.06 -4.58
N ASN A 183 7.71 -2.36 -3.30
CA ASN A 183 8.98 -2.36 -2.57
C ASN A 183 9.76 -3.69 -2.72
N GLY A 184 9.33 -4.59 -3.60
CA GLY A 184 10.06 -5.82 -3.93
C GLY A 184 9.71 -7.03 -3.05
N VAL A 185 8.64 -6.96 -2.26
CA VAL A 185 8.15 -8.14 -1.54
C VAL A 185 7.34 -9.02 -2.49
N ASP A 186 7.67 -10.31 -2.55
CA ASP A 186 6.94 -11.28 -3.36
C ASP A 186 5.45 -11.37 -2.91
N PRO A 187 4.48 -11.15 -3.82
CA PRO A 187 3.06 -11.32 -3.52
C PRO A 187 2.72 -12.70 -2.93
N GLN A 188 3.40 -13.77 -3.38
CA GLN A 188 3.14 -15.13 -2.88
C GLN A 188 3.54 -15.30 -1.42
N LEU A 189 4.61 -14.62 -0.99
CA LEU A 189 5.02 -14.61 0.41
C LEU A 189 3.94 -13.98 1.30
N LEU A 190 3.31 -12.89 0.85
CA LEU A 190 2.22 -12.24 1.59
C LEU A 190 0.99 -13.15 1.69
N ILE A 191 0.66 -13.87 0.62
CA ILE A 191 -0.44 -14.84 0.60
C ILE A 191 -0.14 -16.03 1.52
N SER A 192 1.08 -16.58 1.48
CA SER A 192 1.48 -17.70 2.35
C SER A 192 1.52 -17.29 3.81
N SER A 193 2.00 -16.08 4.13
CA SER A 193 1.96 -15.52 5.48
C SER A 193 0.53 -15.38 5.99
N ALA A 194 -0.42 -14.94 5.14
CA ALA A 194 -1.84 -14.85 5.52
C ALA A 194 -2.45 -16.23 5.82
N LYS A 195 -2.11 -17.25 5.02
CA LYS A 195 -2.54 -18.65 5.27
C LYS A 195 -1.94 -19.19 6.58
N ALA A 196 -0.67 -18.92 6.83
CA ALA A 196 0.01 -19.32 8.08
C ALA A 196 -0.62 -18.63 9.30
N TYR A 197 -0.98 -17.35 9.18
CA TYR A 197 -1.74 -16.62 10.19
C TYR A 197 -3.11 -17.25 10.46
N ALA A 198 -3.88 -17.57 9.42
CA ALA A 198 -5.18 -18.24 9.55
C ALA A 198 -5.07 -19.59 10.27
N LYS A 199 -4.00 -20.35 9.99
CA LYS A 199 -3.75 -21.65 10.63
C LYS A 199 -3.34 -21.51 12.10
N ALA A 200 -2.40 -20.61 12.39
CA ALA A 200 -1.87 -20.38 13.74
C ALA A 200 -2.96 -19.82 14.68
N GLU A 201 -3.79 -18.93 14.16
CA GLU A 201 -4.83 -18.21 14.91
C GLU A 201 -6.24 -18.76 14.65
N SER A 202 -6.34 -20.06 14.36
CA SER A 202 -7.62 -20.72 14.04
C SER A 202 -8.68 -20.58 15.14
N ARG A 203 -8.25 -20.43 16.40
CA ARG A 203 -9.11 -20.28 17.59
C ARG A 203 -9.85 -18.94 17.65
N ILE A 204 -9.31 -17.90 17.03
CA ILE A 204 -9.89 -16.54 17.09
C ILE A 204 -10.66 -16.16 15.84
N ILE A 205 -10.75 -17.05 14.84
CA ILE A 205 -11.50 -16.81 13.60
C ILE A 205 -12.97 -16.50 13.93
N GLY A 206 -13.51 -15.45 13.31
CA GLY A 206 -14.88 -15.01 13.56
C GLY A 206 -15.06 -14.17 14.82
N THR A 207 -13.97 -13.80 15.50
CA THR A 207 -14.00 -12.85 16.62
C THR A 207 -13.43 -11.49 16.23
N ALA A 208 -13.66 -10.49 17.08
CA ALA A 208 -13.02 -9.18 16.99
C ALA A 208 -11.52 -9.19 17.38
N TYR A 209 -10.89 -10.35 17.57
CA TYR A 209 -9.46 -10.46 17.88
C TYR A 209 -8.60 -10.80 16.67
N VAL A 210 -9.20 -11.23 15.54
CA VAL A 210 -8.47 -11.43 14.27
C VAL A 210 -7.86 -10.10 13.82
N LYS A 211 -6.55 -9.98 13.67
CA LYS A 211 -5.90 -8.72 13.27
C LYS A 211 -6.52 -8.17 11.99
N MET A 212 -6.67 -6.85 11.90
CA MET A 212 -7.06 -6.19 10.64
C MET A 212 -6.03 -6.48 9.55
N ALA A 213 -6.45 -6.83 8.34
CA ALA A 213 -5.51 -7.11 7.23
C ALA A 213 -4.52 -5.98 6.97
N ALA A 214 -4.94 -4.72 7.07
CA ALA A 214 -4.03 -3.56 6.93
C ALA A 214 -2.96 -3.51 8.03
N THR A 215 -3.30 -3.92 9.26
CA THR A 215 -2.35 -4.01 10.39
C THR A 215 -1.44 -5.22 10.24
N PHE A 216 -1.97 -6.35 9.77
CA PHE A 216 -1.15 -7.52 9.44
C PHE A 216 -0.07 -7.19 8.41
N LEU A 217 -0.45 -6.53 7.31
CA LEU A 217 0.46 -6.07 6.25
C LEU A 217 1.43 -4.96 6.71
N SER A 218 1.23 -4.36 7.89
CA SER A 218 2.13 -3.31 8.39
C SER A 218 3.44 -3.86 8.95
N GLY A 219 3.42 -5.11 9.42
CA GLY A 219 4.59 -5.68 10.09
C GLY A 219 4.41 -7.13 10.48
N SER A 220 3.27 -7.49 11.08
CA SER A 220 3.05 -8.83 11.64
C SER A 220 3.09 -9.95 10.60
N TRP A 221 2.86 -9.66 9.32
CA TRP A 221 3.01 -10.67 8.27
C TRP A 221 4.40 -11.32 8.24
N ARG A 222 5.44 -10.60 8.70
CA ARG A 222 6.82 -11.11 8.81
C ARG A 222 6.96 -12.22 9.84
N ASP A 223 6.18 -12.19 10.91
CA ASP A 223 6.19 -13.22 11.96
C ASP A 223 5.66 -14.56 11.44
N TYR A 224 4.83 -14.50 10.39
CA TYR A 224 4.26 -15.66 9.69
C TYR A 224 4.88 -15.88 8.31
N ALA A 225 5.87 -15.06 7.93
CA ALA A 225 6.69 -15.25 6.74
C ALA A 225 7.78 -16.28 7.07
N THR A 226 7.37 -17.53 7.27
CA THR A 226 8.32 -18.63 7.29
C THR A 226 9.02 -18.69 5.94
N GLN A 227 10.35 -18.63 5.94
CA GLN A 227 11.14 -18.89 4.74
C GLN A 227 10.66 -20.20 4.15
N VAL A 228 10.16 -20.15 2.91
CA VAL A 228 9.85 -21.35 2.15
C VAL A 228 11.19 -22.03 1.90
N THR A 229 11.58 -22.99 2.71
CA THR A 229 12.40 -24.07 2.18
C THR A 229 11.48 -24.81 1.21
N PRO A 230 11.72 -24.74 -0.11
CA PRO A 230 10.98 -25.59 -1.02
C PRO A 230 11.13 -27.03 -0.52
N PRO A 231 10.08 -27.86 -0.53
CA PRO A 231 10.25 -29.28 -0.22
C PRO A 231 11.39 -29.79 -1.12
N PRO A 232 12.42 -30.46 -0.57
CA PRO A 232 13.51 -30.94 -1.40
C PRO A 232 12.89 -31.83 -2.46
N VAL A 233 13.02 -31.39 -3.72
CA VAL A 233 12.63 -32.20 -4.86
C VAL A 233 13.46 -33.47 -4.73
N PRO A 234 12.85 -34.68 -4.60
CA PRO A 234 13.64 -35.88 -4.45
C PRO A 234 14.54 -36.00 -5.67
N ARG A 235 15.84 -35.83 -5.46
CA ARG A 235 16.86 -35.84 -6.53
C ARG A 235 16.91 -37.19 -7.25
N TYR A 236 16.32 -38.22 -6.63
CA TYR A 236 16.23 -39.58 -7.13
C TYR A 236 14.78 -40.04 -7.12
N ALA A 237 14.23 -40.38 -8.29
CA ALA A 237 12.84 -40.77 -8.46
C ALA A 237 12.49 -42.12 -7.79
N ASN A 238 13.49 -42.98 -7.55
CA ASN A 238 13.33 -44.34 -7.01
C ASN A 238 13.86 -44.47 -5.56
N TRP A 239 13.76 -43.41 -4.76
CA TRP A 239 14.25 -43.46 -3.38
C TRP A 239 13.31 -44.30 -2.50
N PRO A 240 13.82 -45.29 -1.75
CA PRO A 240 12.99 -46.15 -0.90
C PRO A 240 12.35 -45.34 0.24
N GLU A 241 11.04 -45.50 0.43
CA GLU A 241 10.23 -44.76 1.43
C GLU A 241 10.71 -44.92 2.89
N ASN A 242 11.41 -46.02 3.18
CA ASN A 242 11.90 -46.36 4.52
C ASN A 242 13.34 -45.88 4.79
N LEU A 243 13.90 -45.03 3.94
CA LEU A 243 15.19 -44.37 4.15
C LEU A 243 15.00 -42.85 4.29
N PRO A 244 15.76 -42.18 5.19
CA PRO A 244 15.75 -40.73 5.28
C PRO A 244 16.28 -40.06 4.01
N ASP A 245 16.23 -38.73 3.98
CA ASP A 245 16.64 -37.92 2.84
C ASP A 245 18.00 -38.36 2.23
N PRO A 246 18.12 -38.43 0.89
CA PRO A 246 19.34 -38.92 0.22
C PRO A 246 20.63 -38.20 0.63
N ASP A 247 20.58 -36.87 0.86
CA ASP A 247 21.75 -36.12 1.28
C ASP A 247 22.12 -36.44 2.74
N ALA A 248 21.13 -36.71 3.60
CA ALA A 248 21.37 -37.16 4.97
C ALA A 248 22.05 -38.54 4.99
N VAL A 249 21.62 -39.47 4.14
CA VAL A 249 22.23 -40.80 4.02
C VAL A 249 23.66 -40.71 3.48
N ARG A 250 23.89 -39.93 2.41
CA ARG A 250 25.24 -39.70 1.86
C ARG A 250 26.18 -39.09 2.91
N ASN A 251 25.71 -38.09 3.64
CA ASN A 251 26.50 -37.40 4.65
C ASN A 251 26.83 -38.30 5.85
N ALA A 252 25.90 -39.17 6.26
CA ALA A 252 26.15 -40.14 7.32
C ALA A 252 27.26 -41.12 6.90
N TRP A 253 27.18 -41.64 5.68
CA TRP A 253 28.23 -42.50 5.11
C TRP A 253 29.58 -41.79 5.02
N ALA A 254 29.62 -40.56 4.49
CA ALA A 254 30.85 -39.76 4.41
C ALA A 254 31.49 -39.49 5.78
N LYS A 255 30.69 -39.43 6.84
CA LYS A 255 31.15 -39.28 8.23
C LYS A 255 31.49 -40.60 8.93
N GLY A 256 31.37 -41.73 8.24
CA GLY A 256 31.59 -43.07 8.79
C GLY A 256 30.52 -43.54 9.78
N HIS A 257 29.38 -42.85 9.84
CA HIS A 257 28.28 -43.18 10.74
C HIS A 257 27.14 -43.84 9.96
N TRP A 258 26.79 -45.08 10.31
CA TRP A 258 25.66 -45.78 9.69
C TRP A 258 24.70 -46.32 10.75
N PRO A 259 23.51 -45.70 10.90
CA PRO A 259 22.49 -46.18 11.81
C PRO A 259 22.01 -47.60 11.45
N GLY A 260 21.95 -48.50 12.44
CA GLY A 260 21.55 -49.89 12.21
C GLY A 260 20.11 -50.08 11.72
N ASN A 261 19.23 -49.11 11.99
CA ASN A 261 17.85 -49.10 11.48
C ASN A 261 17.73 -48.76 9.99
N TRP A 262 18.82 -48.34 9.33
CA TRP A 262 18.84 -48.04 7.89
C TRP A 262 19.16 -49.27 7.02
N GLY A 263 19.44 -50.42 7.65
CA GLY A 263 19.77 -51.67 6.97
C GLY A 263 21.27 -51.82 6.74
N ALA A 264 21.65 -52.68 5.79
CA ALA A 264 23.06 -52.93 5.50
C ALA A 264 23.74 -51.68 4.94
N LYS A 265 25.03 -51.52 5.26
CA LYS A 265 25.87 -50.41 4.82
C LYS A 265 26.05 -50.41 3.29
N PRO A 266 26.39 -49.25 2.67
CA PRO A 266 26.59 -49.09 1.23
C PRO A 266 27.62 -50.01 0.57
N ASP A 267 28.52 -50.61 1.35
CA ASP A 267 29.53 -51.59 0.94
C ASP A 267 28.99 -53.03 0.86
N SER A 268 27.76 -53.28 1.33
CA SER A 268 27.12 -54.59 1.31
C SER A 268 26.09 -54.70 0.18
N PRO A 269 26.00 -55.86 -0.52
CA PRO A 269 24.99 -56.08 -1.56
C PRO A 269 23.55 -56.09 -1.03
N ALA A 270 23.35 -56.14 0.30
CA ALA A 270 22.05 -56.02 0.95
C ALA A 270 21.67 -54.56 1.29
N CYS A 271 22.41 -53.56 0.79
CA CYS A 271 22.11 -52.16 1.03
C CYS A 271 20.76 -51.77 0.40
N ARG A 272 19.96 -51.02 1.16
CA ARG A 272 18.66 -50.55 0.68
C ARG A 272 18.76 -49.39 -0.30
N VAL A 273 19.91 -48.72 -0.38
CA VAL A 273 20.14 -47.62 -1.33
C VAL A 273 20.34 -48.22 -2.73
N PRO A 274 19.58 -47.77 -3.76
CA PRO A 274 19.75 -48.25 -5.13
C PRO A 274 21.18 -48.13 -5.63
N ALA A 275 21.68 -49.17 -6.32
CA ALA A 275 23.06 -49.25 -6.79
C ALA A 275 23.45 -48.08 -7.72
N GLU A 276 22.52 -47.61 -8.56
CA GLU A 276 22.72 -46.44 -9.44
C GLU A 276 23.06 -45.17 -8.65
N ILE A 277 22.46 -45.02 -7.46
CA ILE A 277 22.71 -43.87 -6.59
C ILE A 277 24.05 -44.04 -5.86
N LEU A 278 24.38 -45.25 -5.42
CA LEU A 278 25.69 -45.54 -4.84
C LEU A 278 26.85 -45.31 -5.83
N GLN A 279 26.64 -45.64 -7.10
CA GLN A 279 27.58 -45.30 -8.19
C GLN A 279 27.70 -43.78 -8.36
N SER A 280 26.60 -43.03 -8.32
CA SER A 280 26.63 -41.56 -8.39
C SER A 280 27.41 -40.91 -7.23
N TRP A 281 27.50 -41.60 -6.08
CA TRP A 281 28.28 -41.15 -4.93
C TRP A 281 29.74 -41.63 -4.95
N GLY A 282 30.12 -42.44 -5.95
CA GLY A 282 31.44 -43.04 -6.06
C GLY A 282 31.72 -44.11 -5.01
N VAL A 283 30.67 -44.70 -4.41
CA VAL A 283 30.78 -45.69 -3.33
C VAL A 283 30.85 -47.12 -3.86
N ALA A 284 30.26 -47.38 -5.04
CA ALA A 284 30.32 -48.69 -5.71
C ALA A 284 31.14 -48.59 -7.01
N LYS A 285 32.01 -49.58 -7.24
CA LYS A 285 32.59 -49.91 -8.56
C LYS A 285 31.82 -51.07 -9.17
#